data_AF-A0A3M0NT08-F1
#
_entry.id   AF-A0A3M0NT08-F1
#
_cell.length_a   1.000
_cell.length_b   1.000
_cell.length_c   1.000
_cell.angle_alpha   90.00
_cell.angle_beta   90.00
_cell.angle_gamma   90.00
#
_symmetry.space_group_name_H-M   'P 1'
#
loop_
_entity.id
_entity.type
_entity.pdbx_description
1 polymer ?
#
loop_
_entity_poly.entity_id
_entity_poly.type
_entity_poly.pdbx_seq_one_letter_code
_entity_poly.pdbx_strand_id
1 'polypeptide(L)' 'MNRDIFLKQMIAFAVSKGISEDQAQRIMKKYIDKLEVSDPIVQHIGPEYYAYQILIKEKLVDFVAL' A
#
# COMPACT_ATOMS: atom_id res chain seq x y z
N MET A 1 8.88 -0.20 12.25
CA MET A 1 9.16 0.51 10.96
C MET A 1 8.57 1.92 11.02
N ASN A 2 9.22 2.93 10.41
CA ASN A 2 8.66 4.29 10.32
C ASN A 2 7.50 4.34 9.31
N ARG A 3 6.41 5.07 9.63
CA ARG A 3 5.26 5.33 8.74
C ARG A 3 5.68 5.82 7.35
N ASP A 4 6.65 6.74 7.27
CA ASP A 4 7.10 7.28 5.98
C ASP A 4 7.78 6.23 5.11
N ILE A 5 8.54 5.31 5.74
CA ILE A 5 9.17 4.19 5.05
C ILE A 5 8.11 3.21 4.57
N PHE A 6 7.12 2.92 5.43
CA PHE A 6 5.98 2.06 5.11
C PHE A 6 5.22 2.61 3.90
N LEU A 7 4.88 3.90 3.92
CA LEU A 7 4.19 4.59 2.83
C LEU A 7 5.00 4.58 1.52
N LYS A 8 6.31 4.87 1.58
CA LYS A 8 7.18 4.83 0.40
C LYS A 8 7.18 3.45 -0.26
N GLN A 9 7.21 2.38 0.53
CA GLN A 9 7.16 1.01 0.01
C GLN A 9 5.79 0.70 -0.61
N MET A 10 4.68 1.15 0.00
CA MET A 10 3.35 1.01 -0.59
C MET A 10 3.23 1.70 -1.96
N ILE A 11 3.79 2.92 -2.08
CA ILE A 11 3.79 3.68 -3.32
C ILE A 11 4.65 2.99 -4.38
N ALA A 12 5.86 2.56 -4.02
CA ALA A 12 6.77 1.86 -4.92
C ALA A 12 6.14 0.57 -5.47
N PHE A 13 5.44 -0.18 -4.62
CA PHE A 13 4.70 -1.37 -5.04
C PHE A 13 3.55 -1.04 -6.00
N ALA A 14 2.76 0.00 -5.74
CA ALA A 14 1.71 0.40 -6.66
C ALA A 14 2.26 0.83 -8.04
N VAL A 15 3.39 1.55 -8.06
CA VAL A 15 4.07 1.93 -9.30
C VAL A 15 4.57 0.70 -10.05
N SER A 16 5.11 -0.31 -9.36
CA SER A 16 5.53 -1.56 -10.01
C SER A 16 4.36 -2.38 -10.59
N LYS A 17 3.13 -2.12 -10.16
CA LYS A 17 1.89 -2.67 -10.75
C LYS A 17 1.30 -1.82 -11.89
N GLY A 18 2.01 -0.78 -12.33
CA GLY A 18 1.59 0.07 -13.46
C GLY A 18 0.71 1.26 -13.07
N ILE A 19 0.54 1.53 -11.78
CA ILE A 19 -0.16 2.74 -11.32
C ILE A 19 0.76 3.95 -11.45
N SER A 20 0.26 5.08 -11.94
CA SER A 20 1.07 6.29 -12.01
C SER A 20 1.48 6.75 -10.61
N GLU A 21 2.67 7.36 -10.50
CA GLU A 21 3.20 7.78 -9.20
C GLU A 21 2.26 8.75 -8.47
N ASP A 22 1.70 9.75 -9.16
CA ASP A 22 0.74 10.69 -8.58
C ASP A 22 -0.51 10.00 -8.03
N GLN A 23 -1.04 9.01 -8.77
CA GLN A 23 -2.21 8.25 -8.34
C GLN A 23 -1.88 7.35 -7.16
N ALA A 24 -0.73 6.68 -7.19
CA ALA A 24 -0.24 5.87 -6.09
C ALA A 24 -0.05 6.71 -4.82
N GLN A 25 0.60 7.88 -4.91
CA GLN A 25 0.76 8.80 -3.79
C GLN A 25 -0.58 9.24 -3.21
N ARG A 26 -1.51 9.67 -4.06
CA ARG A 26 -2.85 10.13 -3.63
C ARG A 26 -3.61 9.04 -2.89
N ILE A 27 -3.58 7.82 -3.41
CA ILE A 27 -4.33 6.70 -2.85
C ILE A 27 -3.67 6.19 -1.57
N MET A 28 -2.36 5.95 -1.57
CA MET A 28 -1.70 5.39 -0.38
C MET A 28 -1.74 6.36 0.81
N LYS A 29 -1.62 7.67 0.56
CA LYS A 29 -1.80 8.69 1.61
C LYS A 29 -3.20 8.68 2.24
N LYS A 30 -4.26 8.35 1.48
CA LYS A 30 -5.63 8.25 2.00
C LYS A 30 -5.82 7.09 3.00
N TYR A 31 -4.97 6.07 2.94
CA TYR A 31 -5.10 4.85 3.74
C TYR A 31 -4.04 4.68 4.81
N ILE A 32 -2.86 5.30 4.69
CA ILE A 32 -1.76 5.12 5.65
C ILE A 32 -2.14 5.52 7.08
N ASP A 33 -2.98 6.54 7.25
CA ASP A 33 -3.43 6.98 8.58
C ASP A 33 -4.39 5.97 9.25
N LYS A 34 -4.90 5.00 8.49
CA LYS A 34 -5.75 3.91 8.99
C LYS A 34 -4.95 2.67 9.35
N LEU A 35 -3.64 2.67 9.09
CA LEU A 35 -2.74 1.56 9.41
C LEU A 35 -1.94 1.90 10.67
N GLU A 36 -2.04 1.04 11.68
CA GLU A 36 -1.19 1.12 12.86
C GLU A 36 0.20 0.54 12.53
N VAL A 37 1.01 1.31 11.80
CA VAL A 37 2.34 0.87 11.32
C VAL A 37 3.32 0.55 12.46
N SER A 38 3.04 0.99 13.69
CA SER A 38 3.78 0.61 14.91
C SER A 38 3.57 -0.86 15.27
N ASP A 39 2.40 -1.41 14.92
CA ASP A 39 1.97 -2.71 15.34
C ASP A 39 2.84 -3.83 14.73
N PRO A 40 3.34 -4.79 15.53
CA PRO A 40 4.20 -5.86 15.03
C PRO A 40 3.53 -6.73 13.95
N ILE A 41 2.23 -6.97 14.02
CA ILE A 41 1.46 -7.75 13.05
C ILE A 41 1.38 -6.98 11.73
N VAL A 42 1.10 -5.68 11.79
CA VAL A 42 1.09 -4.81 10.60
C VAL A 42 2.46 -4.78 9.93
N GLN A 43 3.53 -4.69 10.71
CA GLN A 43 4.90 -4.74 10.21
C GLN A 43 5.26 -6.11 9.62
N HIS A 44 4.81 -7.21 10.24
CA HIS A 44 5.03 -8.56 9.75
C HIS A 44 4.32 -8.82 8.42
N ILE A 45 3.07 -8.39 8.28
CA ILE A 45 2.30 -8.48 7.02
C ILE A 45 2.95 -7.63 5.92
N GLY A 46 3.43 -6.45 6.28
CA GLY A 46 4.25 -5.62 5.42
C GLY A 46 3.47 -4.75 4.41
N PRO A 47 4.12 -3.69 3.88
CA PRO A 47 3.45 -2.64 3.10
C PRO A 47 2.91 -3.10 1.76
N GLU A 48 3.57 -4.05 1.08
CA GLU A 48 3.14 -4.52 -0.23
C GLU A 48 1.78 -5.21 -0.19
N TYR A 49 1.52 -6.00 0.86
CA TYR A 49 0.22 -6.64 1.07
C TYR A 49 -0.89 -5.59 1.22
N TYR A 50 -0.70 -4.60 2.09
CA TYR A 50 -1.69 -3.55 2.31
C TYR A 50 -1.89 -2.71 1.04
N ALA A 51 -0.82 -2.37 0.33
CA ALA A 51 -0.90 -1.69 -0.94
C ALA A 51 -1.74 -2.49 -1.95
N TYR A 52 -1.52 -3.79 -2.07
CA TYR A 52 -2.29 -4.65 -2.96
C TYR A 52 -3.79 -4.69 -2.58
N GLN A 53 -4.12 -4.87 -1.30
CA GLN A 53 -5.50 -4.84 -0.81
C GLN A 53 -6.18 -3.49 -1.11
N ILE A 54 -5.46 -2.38 -0.98
CA ILE A 54 -5.96 -1.04 -1.31
C ILE A 54 -6.21 -0.91 -2.81
N LEU A 55 -5.30 -1.38 -3.65
CA LEU A 55 -5.46 -1.31 -5.11
C LEU A 55 -6.66 -2.13 -5.59
N ILE A 56 -6.89 -3.33 -5.02
CA ILE A 56 -8.10 -4.13 -5.29
C ILE A 56 -9.35 -3.37 -4.85
N LYS A 57 -9.33 -2.80 -3.65
CA LYS A 57 -10.47 -2.03 -3.10
C LYS A 57 -10.83 -0.80 -3.96
N GLU A 58 -9.83 -0.13 -4.51
CA GLU A 58 -10.00 1.00 -5.43
C GLU A 58 -10.22 0.56 -6.90
N LYS A 59 -10.34 -0.76 -7.16
CA LYS A 59 -10.55 -1.38 -8.49
C LYS A 59 -9.47 -0.99 -9.52
N LEU A 60 -8.24 -0.84 -9.06
CA LEU A 60 -7.09 -0.48 -9.90
C LEU A 60 -6.28 -1.68 -10.37
N VAL A 61 -6.42 -2.81 -9.69
CA VAL A 61 -5.87 -4.09 -10.09
C VAL A 61 -6.92 -5.16 -9.84
N ASP A 62 -6.90 -6.21 -10.66
CA ASP A 62 -7.74 -7.37 -10.42
C ASP A 62 -7.18 -8.21 -9.28
N PHE A 63 -8.11 -8.82 -8.53
CA PHE A 63 -7.74 -9.83 -7.56
C PHE A 63 -7.19 -11.05 -8.31
N VAL A 64 -5.92 -11.37 -8.06
CA VAL A 64 -5.31 -12.62 -8.49
C VAL A 64 -5.15 -13.43 -7.21
N ALA A 65 -5.84 -14.58 -7.13
CA ALA A 65 -5.61 -15.52 -6.05
C ALA A 65 -4.15 -16.01 -6.16
N LEU A 66 -3.35 -15.66 -5.15
CA LEU A 66 -1.99 -16.20 -4.95
C LEU A 66 -2.07 -17.68 -4.56
#